data_AF-A0A435GR45-F1
#
_entry.id   AF-A0A435GR45-F1
#
_cell.length_a   1.000
_cell.length_b   1.000
_cell.length_c   1.000
_cell.angle_alpha   90.00
_cell.angle_beta   90.00
_cell.angle_gamma   90.00
#
_symmetry.space_group_name_H-M   'P 1'
#
loop_
_entity.id
_entity.type
_entity.pdbx_description
1 polymer ?
#
loop_
_entity_poly.entity_id
_entity_poly.type
_entity_poly.pdbx_seq_one_letter_code
_entity_poly.pdbx_strand_id
1 'polypeptide(L)'
;GYYVRIAPPDSAEAGSPKDGYVPIKNRPPGDTNRPAEQIVSPDALALVRFGLRAADDPRMTDTVKVIDAQLRCDLPQGPLWYRYNGDGYGEHEDGAPFDGTGQGRPWPLLAGERAHYELAAGRREKAASLLAALEGSAGPGGLLPEQVWDGADMPERELLHGRPSGSAMPLVWAHSEHIKLLRSLRDGAVFDMPPQGVKRYIEAKTVSPFRTWRFNNKIRTVPAGKTLRVELLAPATVHWSTDNWATAHDSQTVENDFGIHLADLAVSGLPKGSTLTFTFFWPGAGDWENVDFSVISGDQDSQQTFPR
;
A
#
# COMPACT_ATOMS: atom_id res chain seq x y z
N GLY A 1 8.16 13.24 -4.33
CA GLY A 1 7.26 12.23 -4.95
C GLY A 1 6.69 11.36 -3.84
N TYR A 2 5.46 10.85 -3.98
CA TYR A 2 4.71 10.23 -2.86
C TYR A 2 4.28 8.79 -3.16
N TYR A 3 3.88 8.05 -2.11
CA TYR A 3 3.20 6.76 -2.23
C TYR A 3 1.72 6.96 -2.53
N VAL A 4 1.23 6.31 -3.58
CA VAL A 4 -0.20 6.17 -3.89
C VAL A 4 -0.81 5.05 -3.03
N ARG A 5 -2.13 5.04 -2.86
CA ARG A 5 -2.85 4.00 -2.09
C ARG A 5 -2.54 2.60 -2.64
N ILE A 6 -2.69 2.44 -3.95
CA ILE A 6 -2.41 1.19 -4.64
C ILE A 6 -2.01 1.52 -6.08
N ALA A 7 -0.87 0.98 -6.51
CA ALA A 7 -0.53 1.00 -7.93
C ALA A 7 -1.30 -0.13 -8.62
N PRO A 8 -1.95 0.12 -9.77
CA PRO A 8 -2.48 -0.94 -10.60
C PRO A 8 -1.35 -1.87 -11.06
N PRO A 9 -1.67 -3.12 -11.42
CA PRO A 9 -0.67 -4.08 -11.86
C PRO A 9 0.18 -3.51 -13.01
N ASP A 10 1.48 -3.75 -12.96
CA ASP A 10 2.31 -3.63 -14.16
C ASP A 10 1.89 -4.78 -15.08
N SER A 11 1.10 -4.48 -16.11
CA SER A 11 0.79 -5.43 -17.17
C SER A 11 1.65 -5.11 -18.37
N ALA A 12 2.36 -6.07 -18.96
CA ALA A 12 3.25 -5.81 -20.09
C ALA A 12 2.60 -5.10 -21.29
N GLU A 13 1.26 -5.08 -21.37
CA GLU A 13 0.46 -4.52 -22.46
C GLU A 13 -0.24 -3.17 -22.15
N ALA A 14 -0.13 -2.61 -20.93
CA ALA A 14 -0.80 -1.34 -20.58
C ALA A 14 0.14 -0.11 -20.61
N GLY A 15 -0.39 1.10 -20.36
CA GLY A 15 0.40 2.28 -19.98
C GLY A 15 1.13 2.10 -18.64
N SER A 16 1.92 3.07 -18.18
CA SER A 16 2.64 2.97 -16.89
C SER A 16 1.66 2.59 -15.76
N PRO A 17 2.05 1.82 -14.72
CA PRO A 17 1.21 1.62 -13.54
C PRO A 17 0.70 2.93 -12.92
N LYS A 18 1.38 4.05 -13.15
CA LYS A 18 0.92 5.37 -12.66
C LYS A 18 -0.32 5.89 -13.38
N ASP A 19 -0.51 5.51 -14.64
CA ASP A 19 -1.56 6.04 -15.53
C ASP A 19 -2.85 5.19 -15.48
N GLY A 20 -2.85 4.11 -14.70
CA GLY A 20 -4.02 3.23 -14.56
C GLY A 20 -5.06 3.78 -13.59
N TYR A 21 -6.25 3.17 -13.62
CA TYR A 21 -7.38 3.51 -12.75
C TYR A 21 -7.58 2.46 -11.67
N VAL A 22 -8.02 2.89 -10.50
CA VAL A 22 -8.37 1.99 -9.39
C VAL A 22 -9.86 2.19 -9.07
N PRO A 23 -10.64 1.10 -8.95
CA PRO A 23 -12.04 1.20 -8.58
C PRO A 23 -12.17 1.58 -7.10
N ILE A 24 -12.85 2.70 -6.87
CA ILE A 24 -13.36 3.16 -5.58
C ILE A 24 -14.68 2.44 -5.31
N LYS A 25 -14.74 1.73 -4.18
CA LYS A 25 -15.95 1.03 -3.73
C LYS A 25 -16.94 1.99 -3.08
N ASN A 26 -18.19 1.56 -2.96
CA ASN A 26 -19.25 2.26 -2.22
C ASN A 26 -19.61 3.64 -2.80
N ARG A 27 -19.49 3.77 -4.12
CA ARG A 27 -19.91 4.94 -4.89
C ARG A 27 -21.03 4.59 -5.86
N PRO A 28 -21.88 5.55 -6.25
CA PRO A 28 -22.88 5.34 -7.30
C PRO A 28 -22.25 4.78 -8.60
N PRO A 29 -22.98 3.97 -9.37
CA PRO A 29 -22.51 3.47 -10.65
C PRO A 29 -22.03 4.62 -11.57
N GLY A 30 -20.82 4.49 -12.10
CA GLY A 30 -20.21 5.52 -12.96
C GLY A 30 -19.27 6.51 -12.26
N ASP A 31 -19.27 6.57 -10.92
CA ASP A 31 -18.36 7.42 -10.13
C ASP A 31 -17.30 6.61 -9.35
N THR A 32 -16.87 5.50 -9.93
CA THR A 32 -15.97 4.54 -9.26
C THR A 32 -14.53 4.61 -9.75
N ASN A 33 -14.25 5.17 -10.92
CA ASN A 33 -12.89 5.16 -11.49
C ASN A 33 -12.15 6.47 -11.20
N ARG A 34 -11.01 6.37 -10.50
CA ARG A 34 -10.09 7.49 -10.29
C ARG A 34 -8.67 7.11 -10.75
N PRO A 35 -7.89 8.06 -11.29
CA PRO A 35 -6.48 7.84 -11.60
C PRO A 35 -5.73 7.39 -10.33
N ALA A 36 -4.91 6.35 -10.44
CA ALA A 36 -4.22 5.76 -9.30
C ALA A 36 -3.34 6.77 -8.55
N GLU A 37 -2.68 7.67 -9.29
CA GLU A 37 -1.87 8.74 -8.73
C GLU A 37 -2.65 9.75 -7.87
N GLN A 38 -3.95 9.87 -8.06
CA GLN A 38 -4.79 10.81 -7.30
C GLN A 38 -5.34 10.20 -6.01
N ILE A 39 -5.16 8.89 -5.79
CA ILE A 39 -5.67 8.20 -4.61
C ILE A 39 -4.52 8.02 -3.62
N VAL A 40 -4.57 8.73 -2.51
CA VAL A 40 -3.62 8.55 -1.40
C VAL A 40 -4.31 7.90 -0.20
N SER A 41 -3.52 7.29 0.69
CA SER A 41 -4.01 6.63 1.90
C SER A 41 -2.98 6.77 3.03
N PRO A 42 -3.41 6.94 4.29
CA PRO A 42 -2.53 6.85 5.45
C PRO A 42 -1.87 5.47 5.61
N ASP A 43 -2.36 4.42 4.92
CA ASP A 43 -1.78 3.07 4.95
C ASP A 43 -0.28 3.04 4.62
N ALA A 44 0.21 4.02 3.83
CA ALA A 44 1.64 4.15 3.53
C ALA A 44 2.51 4.30 4.80
N LEU A 45 1.94 4.81 5.90
CA LEU A 45 2.62 4.91 7.21
C LEU A 45 3.00 3.54 7.78
N ALA A 46 2.34 2.45 7.35
CA ALA A 46 2.69 1.08 7.71
C ALA A 46 4.14 0.73 7.30
N LEU A 47 4.66 1.34 6.23
CA LEU A 47 6.06 1.17 5.82
C LEU A 47 7.02 1.60 6.94
N VAL A 48 6.71 2.66 7.66
CA VAL A 48 7.49 3.11 8.82
C VAL A 48 7.16 2.26 10.04
N ARG A 49 5.87 2.01 10.30
CA ARG A 49 5.40 1.19 11.43
C ARG A 49 6.10 -0.17 11.52
N PHE A 50 6.33 -0.81 10.38
CA PHE A 50 6.96 -2.13 10.31
C PHE A 50 8.46 -2.11 9.96
N GLY A 51 9.11 -0.93 10.05
CA GLY A 51 10.56 -0.81 9.87
C GLY A 51 11.04 -1.03 8.42
N LEU A 52 10.17 -0.84 7.42
CA LEU A 52 10.50 -0.98 6.00
C LEU A 52 11.04 0.33 5.39
N ARG A 53 10.68 1.47 5.98
CA ARG A 53 11.17 2.81 5.64
C ARG A 53 11.51 3.58 6.91
N ALA A 54 12.56 4.40 6.83
CA ALA A 54 12.85 5.36 7.89
C ALA A 54 11.78 6.46 7.90
N ALA A 55 11.44 6.98 9.07
CA ALA A 55 10.40 8.01 9.22
C ALA A 55 10.76 9.34 8.51
N ASP A 56 12.07 9.60 8.39
CA ASP A 56 12.68 10.76 7.73
C ASP A 56 13.07 10.50 6.27
N ASP A 57 12.74 9.33 5.69
CA ASP A 57 12.92 9.08 4.26
C ASP A 57 12.18 10.19 3.48
N PRO A 58 12.85 10.91 2.54
CA PRO A 58 12.23 12.00 1.79
C PRO A 58 10.90 11.62 1.15
N ARG A 59 10.77 10.38 0.66
CA ARG A 59 9.52 9.88 0.06
C ARG A 59 8.42 9.72 1.11
N MET A 60 8.76 9.28 2.33
CA MET A 60 7.80 9.22 3.43
C MET A 60 7.35 10.62 3.84
N THR A 61 8.28 11.56 4.01
CA THR A 61 7.93 12.94 4.39
C THR A 61 7.07 13.65 3.34
N ASP A 62 7.36 13.47 2.05
CA ASP A 62 6.52 13.96 0.95
C ASP A 62 5.14 13.31 0.96
N THR A 63 5.06 11.99 1.20
CA THR A 63 3.78 11.27 1.28
C THR A 63 2.91 11.79 2.42
N VAL A 64 3.51 12.03 3.58
CA VAL A 64 2.80 12.58 4.75
C VAL A 64 2.23 13.96 4.47
N LYS A 65 2.97 14.83 3.77
CA LYS A 65 2.46 16.14 3.35
C LYS A 65 1.23 16.01 2.45
N VAL A 66 1.25 15.07 1.50
CA VAL A 66 0.09 14.84 0.61
C VAL A 66 -1.09 14.25 1.38
N ILE A 67 -0.87 13.27 2.26
CA ILE A 67 -1.90 12.72 3.15
C ILE A 67 -2.55 13.85 3.98
N ASP A 68 -1.75 14.73 4.57
CA ASP A 68 -2.27 15.83 5.37
C ASP A 68 -3.05 16.85 4.54
N ALA A 69 -2.56 17.19 3.35
CA ALA A 69 -3.23 18.14 2.48
C ALA A 69 -4.58 17.62 1.95
N GLN A 70 -4.74 16.31 1.84
CA GLN A 70 -5.88 15.71 1.14
C GLN A 70 -6.88 14.98 2.04
N LEU A 71 -6.43 14.42 3.16
CA LEU A 71 -7.22 13.50 3.98
C LEU A 71 -7.40 13.94 5.42
N ARG A 72 -6.73 15.01 5.85
CA ARG A 72 -6.88 15.52 7.23
C ARG A 72 -8.21 16.24 7.39
N CYS A 73 -8.90 15.93 8.47
CA CYS A 73 -10.09 16.63 8.95
C CYS A 73 -9.80 17.16 10.36
N ASP A 74 -9.86 18.48 10.55
CA ASP A 74 -9.71 19.09 11.87
C ASP A 74 -11.08 19.13 12.58
N LEU A 75 -11.18 18.43 13.70
CA LEU A 75 -12.39 18.31 14.53
C LEU A 75 -12.15 18.88 15.94
N PRO A 76 -13.21 19.10 16.76
CA PRO A 76 -13.06 19.68 18.10
C PRO A 76 -12.08 18.95 19.02
N GLN A 77 -11.98 17.63 18.90
CA GLN A 77 -11.04 16.80 19.67
C GLN A 77 -9.60 16.81 19.11
N GLY A 78 -9.40 17.30 17.89
CA GLY A 78 -8.13 17.26 17.17
C GLY A 78 -8.25 16.66 15.77
N PRO A 79 -7.13 16.57 15.04
CA PRO A 79 -7.13 16.09 13.66
C PRO A 79 -7.37 14.58 13.57
N LEU A 80 -8.27 14.20 12.67
CA LEU A 80 -8.51 12.83 12.21
C LEU A 80 -8.24 12.74 10.69
N TRP A 81 -8.26 11.52 10.13
CA TRP A 81 -8.04 11.30 8.70
C TRP A 81 -9.12 10.43 8.08
N TYR A 82 -9.44 10.68 6.81
CA TYR A 82 -10.17 9.72 5.97
C TYR A 82 -9.22 8.61 5.50
N ARG A 83 -9.77 7.45 5.13
CA ARG A 83 -8.98 6.32 4.64
C ARG A 83 -8.31 6.62 3.29
N TYR A 84 -9.02 7.27 2.38
CA TYR A 84 -8.51 7.69 1.07
C TYR A 84 -9.48 8.65 0.39
N ASN A 85 -9.01 9.35 -0.64
CA ASN A 85 -9.82 10.32 -1.36
C ASN A 85 -10.99 9.64 -2.06
N GLY A 86 -12.18 10.20 -1.88
CA GLY A 86 -13.38 9.64 -2.50
C GLY A 86 -13.85 8.35 -1.85
N ASP A 87 -13.45 8.02 -0.63
CA ASP A 87 -14.06 6.92 0.11
C ASP A 87 -15.58 7.10 0.23
N GLY A 88 -16.34 6.03 -0.01
CA GLY A 88 -17.80 6.05 -0.03
C GLY A 88 -18.44 5.25 1.11
N TYR A 89 -17.64 4.75 2.04
CA TYR A 89 -18.13 3.90 3.12
C TYR A 89 -18.43 4.70 4.39
N GLY A 90 -19.66 5.18 4.48
CA GLY A 90 -20.17 5.92 5.62
C GLY A 90 -21.54 6.50 5.30
N GLU A 91 -22.11 7.25 6.22
CA GLU A 91 -23.41 7.88 6.08
C GLU A 91 -23.47 8.79 4.85
N HIS A 92 -24.67 8.98 4.32
CA HIS A 92 -24.93 9.97 3.28
C HIS A 92 -24.76 11.40 3.81
N GLU A 93 -24.70 12.38 2.90
CA GLU A 93 -24.53 13.79 3.25
C GLU A 93 -25.65 14.32 4.17
N ASP A 94 -26.87 13.79 4.00
CA ASP A 94 -28.04 14.10 4.82
C ASP A 94 -28.12 13.29 6.14
N GLY A 95 -27.05 12.58 6.49
CA GLY A 95 -26.97 11.73 7.67
C GLY A 95 -27.77 10.43 7.56
N ALA A 96 -28.33 10.09 6.40
CA ALA A 96 -29.00 8.81 6.23
C ALA A 96 -27.99 7.64 6.38
N PRO A 97 -28.41 6.50 6.96
CA PRO A 97 -27.54 5.35 7.16
C PRO A 97 -26.92 4.85 5.86
N PHE A 98 -25.70 4.33 5.95
CA PHE A 98 -25.02 3.67 4.85
C PHE A 98 -25.84 2.48 4.32
N ASP A 99 -26.07 2.44 3.00
CA ASP A 99 -26.90 1.42 2.33
C ASP A 99 -26.13 0.61 1.27
N GLY A 100 -24.82 0.79 1.20
CA GLY A 100 -23.95 0.28 0.13
C GLY A 100 -23.21 1.39 -0.59
N THR A 101 -23.72 2.62 -0.55
CA THR A 101 -23.05 3.84 -1.00
C THR A 101 -23.14 4.95 0.05
N GLY A 102 -22.27 5.95 -0.06
CA GLY A 102 -22.30 7.10 0.85
C GLY A 102 -21.02 7.92 0.82
N GLN A 103 -20.65 8.49 1.96
CA GLN A 103 -19.44 9.29 2.13
C GLN A 103 -18.63 8.71 3.30
N GLY A 104 -17.39 8.31 3.03
CA GLY A 104 -16.47 7.93 4.08
C GLY A 104 -16.21 9.10 5.02
N ARG A 105 -16.17 8.82 6.32
CA ARG A 105 -15.97 9.81 7.38
C ARG A 105 -14.57 9.66 7.99
N PRO A 106 -14.10 10.59 8.84
CA PRO A 106 -12.80 10.46 9.51
C PRO A 106 -12.75 9.30 10.52
N TRP A 107 -11.61 8.61 10.57
CA TRP A 107 -11.39 7.44 11.43
C TRP A 107 -10.48 7.79 12.60
N PRO A 108 -10.92 7.63 13.86
CA PRO A 108 -10.06 7.82 15.04
C PRO A 108 -8.83 6.92 15.03
N LEU A 109 -8.99 5.67 14.56
CA LEU A 109 -7.91 4.71 14.36
C LEU A 109 -6.69 5.32 13.65
N LEU A 110 -6.92 6.11 12.60
CA LEU A 110 -5.86 6.68 11.77
C LEU A 110 -5.09 7.80 12.47
N ALA A 111 -5.71 8.48 13.44
CA ALA A 111 -5.00 9.38 14.34
C ALA A 111 -4.00 8.59 15.22
N GLY A 112 -4.40 7.40 15.68
CA GLY A 112 -3.53 6.47 16.41
C GLY A 112 -2.36 5.96 15.56
N GLU A 113 -2.62 5.54 14.32
CA GLU A 113 -1.55 5.11 13.40
C GLU A 113 -0.60 6.27 13.05
N ARG A 114 -1.14 7.46 12.82
CA ARG A 114 -0.35 8.67 12.62
C ARG A 114 0.51 9.00 13.83
N ALA A 115 -0.01 8.84 15.05
CA ALA A 115 0.75 9.06 16.27
C ALA A 115 1.99 8.16 16.37
N HIS A 116 1.90 6.90 15.93
CA HIS A 116 3.07 6.02 15.88
C HIS A 116 4.10 6.47 14.85
N TYR A 117 3.68 6.99 13.70
CA TYR A 117 4.62 7.63 12.75
C TYR A 117 5.30 8.85 13.37
N GLU A 118 4.55 9.72 14.03
CA GLU A 118 5.10 10.92 14.71
C GLU A 118 6.10 10.52 15.81
N LEU A 119 5.80 9.48 16.57
CA LEU A 119 6.72 8.93 17.57
C LEU A 119 7.99 8.36 16.93
N ALA A 120 7.87 7.58 15.85
CA ALA A 120 9.00 7.06 15.09
C ALA A 120 9.87 8.18 14.48
N ALA A 121 9.27 9.31 14.16
CA ALA A 121 9.95 10.52 13.69
C ALA A 121 10.53 11.40 14.82
N GLY A 122 10.50 10.93 16.07
CA GLY A 122 11.02 11.65 17.24
C GLY A 122 10.12 12.78 17.76
N ARG A 123 8.88 12.90 17.26
CA ARG A 123 7.93 13.98 17.59
C ARG A 123 6.93 13.52 18.64
N ARG A 124 7.43 13.19 19.83
CA ARG A 124 6.66 12.64 20.96
C ARG A 124 5.46 13.50 21.36
N GLU A 125 5.63 14.82 21.43
CA GLU A 125 4.54 15.74 21.80
C GLU A 125 3.39 15.69 20.78
N LYS A 126 3.72 15.59 19.48
CA LYS A 126 2.72 15.43 18.43
C LYS A 126 1.99 14.09 18.56
N ALA A 127 2.71 13.00 18.83
CA ALA A 127 2.10 11.70 19.08
C ALA A 127 1.15 11.73 20.29
N ALA A 128 1.51 12.43 21.37
CA ALA A 128 0.64 12.61 22.54
C ALA A 128 -0.61 13.45 22.22
N SER A 129 -0.50 14.50 21.40
CA SER A 129 -1.67 15.27 20.95
C SER A 129 -2.64 14.43 20.12
N LEU A 130 -2.12 13.48 19.33
CA LEU A 130 -2.93 12.58 18.51
C LEU A 130 -3.57 11.46 19.34
N LEU A 131 -2.90 11.01 20.41
CA LEU A 131 -3.54 10.16 21.42
C LEU A 131 -4.76 10.87 22.02
N ALA A 132 -4.64 12.16 22.38
CA ALA A 132 -5.77 12.93 22.91
C ALA A 132 -6.91 13.07 21.88
N ALA A 133 -6.60 13.23 20.59
CA ALA A 133 -7.62 13.23 19.53
C ALA A 133 -8.33 11.88 19.36
N LEU A 134 -7.58 10.77 19.45
CA LEU A 134 -8.14 9.42 19.46
C LEU A 134 -9.08 9.23 20.67
N GLU A 135 -8.63 9.56 21.88
CA GLU A 135 -9.42 9.43 23.11
C GLU A 135 -10.65 10.36 23.11
N GLY A 136 -10.51 11.58 22.62
CA GLY A 136 -11.60 12.55 22.51
C GLY A 136 -12.68 12.16 21.50
N SER A 137 -12.41 11.18 20.63
CA SER A 137 -13.39 10.63 19.69
C SER A 137 -14.29 9.56 20.31
N ALA A 138 -14.02 9.13 21.54
CA ALA A 138 -14.84 8.13 22.23
C ALA A 138 -16.23 8.68 22.60
N GLY A 139 -17.22 7.79 22.62
CA GLY A 139 -18.52 8.08 23.22
C GLY A 139 -18.46 8.19 24.76
N PRO A 140 -19.56 8.56 25.44
CA PRO A 140 -19.61 8.73 26.90
C PRO A 140 -19.15 7.50 27.71
N GLY A 141 -19.32 6.29 27.15
CA GLY A 141 -18.88 5.04 27.75
C GLY A 141 -17.41 4.69 27.51
N GLY A 142 -16.62 5.57 26.85
CA GLY A 142 -15.21 5.32 26.52
C GLY A 142 -14.98 4.38 25.33
N LEU A 143 -16.03 4.02 24.59
CA LEU A 143 -15.93 3.17 23.41
C LEU A 143 -15.47 4.00 22.21
N LEU A 144 -14.38 3.58 21.58
CA LEU A 144 -13.88 4.17 20.34
C LEU A 144 -14.70 3.67 19.13
N PRO A 145 -15.25 4.57 18.31
CA PRO A 145 -15.97 4.21 17.10
C PRO A 145 -15.02 3.90 15.94
N GLU A 146 -15.56 3.29 14.89
CA GLU A 146 -14.90 3.18 13.61
C GLU A 146 -14.76 4.57 12.94
N GLN A 147 -15.83 5.35 12.93
CA GLN A 147 -15.91 6.65 12.28
C GLN A 147 -16.56 7.71 13.16
N VAL A 148 -16.24 8.97 12.87
CA VAL A 148 -16.75 10.17 13.55
C VAL A 148 -17.49 11.06 12.56
N TRP A 149 -18.59 11.66 12.98
CA TRP A 149 -19.33 12.62 12.15
C TRP A 149 -18.56 13.93 12.01
N ASP A 150 -18.38 14.37 10.77
CA ASP A 150 -17.63 15.56 10.36
C ASP A 150 -18.51 16.67 9.75
N GLY A 151 -19.80 16.38 9.53
CA GLY A 151 -20.79 17.35 9.07
C GLY A 151 -21.28 18.28 10.18
N ALA A 152 -22.23 19.16 9.85
CA ALA A 152 -22.94 19.96 10.83
C ALA A 152 -23.77 19.07 11.77
N ASP A 153 -24.04 19.56 12.99
CA ASP A 153 -24.88 18.83 13.95
C ASP A 153 -26.26 18.51 13.36
N MET A 154 -26.68 17.25 13.50
CA MET A 154 -28.01 16.72 13.17
C MET A 154 -28.54 15.92 14.38
N PRO A 155 -28.99 16.60 15.45
CA PRO A 155 -29.41 15.95 16.69
C PRO A 155 -30.53 14.93 16.50
N GLU A 156 -31.43 15.14 15.54
CA GLU A 156 -32.52 14.22 15.17
C GLU A 156 -32.06 12.89 14.57
N ARG A 157 -30.78 12.82 14.18
CA ARG A 157 -30.09 11.62 13.69
C ARG A 157 -29.05 11.10 14.68
N GLU A 158 -28.93 11.73 15.85
CA GLU A 158 -27.87 11.47 16.84
C GLU A 158 -26.44 11.71 16.30
N LEU A 159 -26.32 12.51 15.23
CA LEU A 159 -25.05 12.85 14.61
C LEU A 159 -24.62 14.24 15.07
N LEU A 160 -23.49 14.31 15.79
CA LEU A 160 -22.94 15.56 16.30
C LEU A 160 -21.50 15.70 15.84
N HIS A 161 -21.10 16.91 15.46
CA HIS A 161 -19.79 17.19 14.91
C HIS A 161 -18.67 16.77 15.88
N GLY A 162 -17.78 15.92 15.41
CA GLY A 162 -16.69 15.34 16.21
C GLY A 162 -17.11 14.16 17.11
N ARG A 163 -18.37 13.70 17.08
CA ARG A 163 -18.87 12.56 17.85
C ARG A 163 -18.99 11.28 17.01
N PRO A 164 -19.08 10.10 17.64
CA PRO A 164 -19.29 8.84 16.91
C PRO A 164 -20.41 8.96 15.87
N SER A 165 -20.16 8.42 14.68
CA SER A 165 -21.19 8.26 13.65
C SER A 165 -22.03 7.00 13.92
N GLY A 166 -22.93 6.63 12.99
CA GLY A 166 -23.67 5.36 13.01
C GLY A 166 -22.85 4.13 12.60
N SER A 167 -21.54 4.28 12.40
CA SER A 167 -20.60 3.19 12.14
C SER A 167 -20.39 2.26 13.35
N ALA A 168 -19.61 1.18 13.17
CA ALA A 168 -19.38 0.22 14.24
C ALA A 168 -18.75 0.87 15.49
N MET A 169 -19.35 0.65 16.67
CA MET A 169 -18.81 1.04 17.97
C MET A 169 -19.17 -0.03 19.01
N PRO A 170 -18.19 -0.66 19.69
CA PRO A 170 -16.75 -0.39 19.62
C PRO A 170 -16.06 -1.01 18.40
N LEU A 171 -15.13 -0.27 17.79
CA LEU A 171 -14.15 -0.85 16.87
C LEU A 171 -12.99 -1.43 17.68
N VAL A 172 -12.88 -2.76 17.77
CA VAL A 172 -11.83 -3.44 18.54
C VAL A 172 -10.42 -3.10 18.04
N TRP A 173 -10.26 -2.84 16.74
CA TRP A 173 -8.98 -2.38 16.17
C TRP A 173 -8.57 -1.01 16.72
N ALA A 174 -9.46 -0.01 16.77
CA ALA A 174 -9.15 1.29 17.36
C ALA A 174 -8.72 1.17 18.84
N HIS A 175 -9.35 0.28 19.61
CA HIS A 175 -8.93 0.00 20.99
C HIS A 175 -7.56 -0.68 21.07
N SER A 176 -7.26 -1.61 20.18
CA SER A 176 -5.92 -2.20 20.09
C SER A 176 -4.87 -1.14 19.76
N GLU A 177 -5.18 -0.24 18.80
CA GLU A 177 -4.29 0.85 18.43
C GLU A 177 -4.04 1.82 19.58
N HIS A 178 -5.08 2.14 20.37
CA HIS A 178 -4.99 2.94 21.59
C HIS A 178 -4.03 2.32 22.62
N ILE A 179 -4.19 1.02 22.93
CA ILE A 179 -3.32 0.32 23.89
C ILE A 179 -1.87 0.30 23.40
N LYS A 180 -1.65 0.03 22.10
CA LYS A 180 -0.31 0.04 21.49
C LYS A 180 0.30 1.43 21.53
N LEU A 181 -0.48 2.50 21.33
CA LEU A 181 0.00 3.87 21.39
C LEU A 181 0.39 4.29 22.80
N LEU A 182 -0.43 3.95 23.81
CA LEU A 182 -0.11 4.18 25.22
C LEU A 182 1.20 3.50 25.60
N ARG A 183 1.37 2.24 25.21
CA ARG A 183 2.60 1.49 25.44
C ARG A 183 3.79 2.12 24.72
N SER A 184 3.61 2.52 23.46
CA SER A 184 4.67 3.13 22.66
C SER A 184 5.13 4.47 23.23
N LEU A 185 4.19 5.33 23.64
CA LEU A 185 4.49 6.60 24.30
C LEU A 185 5.22 6.36 25.62
N ARG A 186 4.78 5.40 26.44
CA ARG A 186 5.48 5.07 27.69
C ARG A 186 6.93 4.66 27.45
N ASP A 187 7.17 3.80 26.45
CA ASP A 187 8.50 3.29 26.13
C ASP A 187 9.36 4.30 25.33
N GLY A 188 8.74 5.32 24.72
CA GLY A 188 9.42 6.29 23.87
C GLY A 188 9.79 5.74 22.48
N ALA A 189 9.26 4.58 22.10
CA ALA A 189 9.49 3.92 20.83
C ALA A 189 8.22 3.17 20.39
N VAL A 190 8.07 2.93 19.09
CA VAL A 190 6.93 2.17 18.54
C VAL A 190 7.01 0.72 19.03
N PHE A 191 6.05 0.31 19.87
CA PHE A 191 6.07 -0.95 20.60
C PHE A 191 6.06 -2.20 19.71
N ASP A 192 5.25 -2.18 18.65
CA ASP A 192 5.02 -3.32 17.76
C ASP A 192 5.85 -3.24 16.46
N MET A 193 6.88 -2.41 16.42
CA MET A 193 7.81 -2.36 15.28
C MET A 193 8.74 -3.60 15.30
N PRO A 194 8.71 -4.46 14.26
CA PRO A 194 9.60 -5.62 14.21
C PRO A 194 11.06 -5.19 14.02
N PRO A 195 11.99 -5.60 14.90
CA PRO A 195 13.39 -5.18 14.80
C PRO A 195 14.09 -5.72 13.55
N GLN A 196 13.60 -6.82 12.97
CA GLN A 196 14.16 -7.44 11.77
C GLN A 196 14.02 -6.52 10.54
N GLY A 197 12.88 -5.84 10.42
CA GLY A 197 12.65 -4.87 9.35
C GLY A 197 13.66 -3.73 9.41
N VAL A 198 13.79 -3.13 10.61
CA VAL A 198 14.73 -2.02 10.86
C VAL A 198 16.17 -2.40 10.51
N LYS A 199 16.66 -3.52 11.07
CA LYS A 199 18.02 -4.01 10.82
C LYS A 199 18.28 -4.23 9.33
N ARG A 200 17.32 -4.84 8.63
CA ARG A 200 17.48 -5.22 7.23
C ARG A 200 17.38 -4.03 6.29
N TYR A 201 16.33 -3.22 6.41
CA TYR A 201 15.96 -2.23 5.40
C TYR A 201 16.44 -0.82 5.71
N ILE A 202 16.55 -0.45 6.98
CA ILE A 202 16.95 0.89 7.41
C ILE A 202 18.45 0.93 7.69
N GLU A 203 18.94 0.04 8.55
CA GLU A 203 20.36 0.01 8.96
C GLU A 203 21.25 -0.57 7.86
N ALA A 204 21.01 -1.82 7.45
CA ALA A 204 21.82 -2.51 6.45
C ALA A 204 21.50 -2.09 5.00
N LYS A 205 20.40 -1.35 4.78
CA LYS A 205 19.92 -0.93 3.45
C LYS A 205 19.86 -2.10 2.45
N THR A 206 19.47 -3.27 2.92
CA THR A 206 19.48 -4.49 2.12
C THR A 206 18.44 -4.41 1.01
N VAL A 207 18.89 -4.62 -0.23
CA VAL A 207 18.02 -4.68 -1.41
C VAL A 207 17.87 -6.12 -1.89
N SER A 208 16.70 -6.47 -2.44
CA SER A 208 16.51 -7.78 -3.07
C SER A 208 17.40 -7.90 -4.31
N PRO A 209 18.15 -9.00 -4.50
CA PRO A 209 18.88 -9.27 -5.75
C PRO A 209 17.94 -9.70 -6.88
N PHE A 210 16.68 -10.03 -6.56
CA PHE A 210 15.70 -10.53 -7.52
C PHE A 210 14.69 -9.45 -7.93
N ARG A 211 14.15 -9.62 -9.13
CA ARG A 211 12.85 -9.10 -9.55
C ARG A 211 11.95 -10.25 -9.92
N THR A 212 10.76 -10.26 -9.36
CA THR A 212 9.82 -11.37 -9.51
C THR A 212 8.87 -11.12 -10.67
N TRP A 213 8.71 -12.10 -11.55
CA TRP A 213 7.66 -12.18 -12.55
C TRP A 213 6.68 -13.30 -12.18
N ARG A 214 5.38 -13.02 -12.30
CA ARG A 214 4.28 -13.98 -12.13
C ARG A 214 3.21 -13.73 -13.18
N PHE A 215 2.34 -14.71 -13.45
CA PHE A 215 1.17 -14.50 -14.31
C PHE A 215 0.27 -13.34 -13.87
N ASN A 216 0.14 -13.12 -12.55
CA ASN A 216 -0.60 -12.01 -11.97
C ASN A 216 0.27 -10.78 -11.64
N ASN A 217 1.53 -10.77 -12.05
CA ASN A 217 2.47 -9.65 -11.90
C ASN A 217 3.50 -9.67 -13.04
N LYS A 218 3.07 -9.27 -14.23
CA LYS A 218 3.87 -9.33 -15.47
C LYS A 218 4.68 -8.04 -15.63
N ILE A 219 5.80 -7.97 -14.94
CA ILE A 219 6.71 -6.82 -15.02
C ILE A 219 7.24 -6.62 -16.45
N ARG A 220 7.50 -5.36 -16.84
CA ARG A 220 8.08 -5.02 -18.16
C ARG A 220 9.58 -4.94 -18.19
N THR A 221 10.17 -4.59 -17.05
CA THR A 221 11.61 -4.31 -16.97
C THR A 221 12.25 -4.94 -15.75
N VAL A 222 13.46 -5.43 -15.91
CA VAL A 222 14.33 -5.87 -14.81
C VAL A 222 15.50 -4.89 -14.68
N PRO A 223 15.70 -4.22 -13.53
CA PRO A 223 16.84 -3.31 -13.36
C PRO A 223 18.16 -4.04 -13.54
N ALA A 224 19.14 -3.34 -14.10
CA ALA A 224 20.47 -3.88 -14.33
C ALA A 224 21.08 -4.47 -13.04
N GLY A 225 21.77 -5.61 -13.17
CA GLY A 225 22.36 -6.32 -12.04
C GLY A 225 21.36 -7.09 -11.16
N LYS A 226 20.08 -7.15 -11.52
CA LYS A 226 19.10 -8.02 -10.85
C LYS A 226 18.87 -9.31 -11.64
N THR A 227 18.58 -10.38 -10.91
CA THR A 227 18.14 -11.66 -11.47
C THR A 227 16.62 -11.62 -11.67
N LEU A 228 16.13 -12.10 -12.81
CA LEU A 228 14.69 -12.31 -13.00
C LEU A 228 14.32 -13.65 -12.35
N ARG A 229 13.46 -13.61 -11.34
CA ARG A 229 12.88 -14.79 -10.71
C ARG A 229 11.48 -15.01 -11.24
N VAL A 230 11.28 -16.10 -11.96
CA VAL A 230 9.95 -16.57 -12.35
C VAL A 230 9.37 -17.39 -11.21
N GLU A 231 8.13 -17.09 -10.81
CA GLU A 231 7.43 -17.80 -9.75
C GLU A 231 6.09 -18.34 -10.27
N LEU A 232 5.92 -19.66 -10.19
CA LEU A 232 4.78 -20.40 -10.74
C LEU A 232 4.10 -21.24 -9.65
N LEU A 233 2.83 -21.60 -9.89
CA LEU A 233 2.04 -22.44 -8.98
C LEU A 233 2.14 -23.95 -9.31
N ALA A 234 2.89 -24.31 -10.35
CA ALA A 234 3.08 -25.68 -10.79
C ALA A 234 4.51 -25.87 -11.34
N PRO A 235 5.04 -27.11 -11.35
CA PRO A 235 6.32 -27.40 -11.96
C PRO A 235 6.32 -27.02 -13.44
N ALA A 236 7.39 -26.37 -13.89
CA ALA A 236 7.57 -26.00 -15.29
C ALA A 236 9.03 -26.08 -15.73
N THR A 237 9.22 -26.21 -17.03
CA THR A 237 10.48 -25.81 -17.68
C THR A 237 10.29 -24.42 -18.25
N VAL A 238 11.08 -23.46 -17.79
CA VAL A 238 11.14 -22.12 -18.39
C VAL A 238 12.08 -22.19 -19.59
N HIS A 239 11.53 -22.00 -20.78
CA HIS A 239 12.29 -21.91 -22.03
C HIS A 239 12.52 -20.44 -22.34
N TRP A 240 13.76 -20.01 -22.54
CA TRP A 240 14.08 -18.59 -22.63
C TRP A 240 15.26 -18.26 -23.54
N SER A 241 15.29 -17.03 -24.04
CA SER A 241 16.30 -16.50 -24.95
C SER A 241 16.55 -15.02 -24.69
N THR A 242 17.76 -14.56 -25.02
CA THR A 242 18.18 -13.15 -24.93
C THR A 242 18.59 -12.57 -26.29
N ASP A 243 18.41 -13.34 -27.36
CA ASP A 243 18.85 -13.05 -28.73
C ASP A 243 17.77 -13.40 -29.77
N ASN A 244 16.50 -13.19 -29.41
CA ASN A 244 15.32 -13.46 -30.25
C ASN A 244 15.27 -14.90 -30.78
N TRP A 245 15.47 -15.87 -29.89
CA TRP A 245 15.44 -17.31 -30.16
C TRP A 245 16.55 -17.81 -31.09
N ALA A 246 17.61 -17.03 -31.33
CA ALA A 246 18.79 -17.53 -32.04
C ALA A 246 19.53 -18.58 -31.20
N THR A 247 19.55 -18.39 -29.88
CA THR A 247 19.88 -19.39 -28.88
C THR A 247 18.73 -19.52 -27.88
N ALA A 248 18.59 -20.70 -27.31
CA ALA A 248 17.57 -20.98 -26.31
C ALA A 248 18.14 -21.78 -25.14
N HIS A 249 17.60 -21.52 -23.96
CA HIS A 249 18.00 -22.12 -22.70
C HIS A 249 16.78 -22.65 -21.97
N ASP A 250 16.96 -23.75 -21.24
CA ASP A 250 15.93 -24.32 -20.39
C ASP A 250 16.33 -24.20 -18.93
N SER A 251 15.38 -23.83 -18.08
CA SER A 251 15.57 -23.76 -16.63
C SER A 251 14.39 -24.43 -15.95
N GLN A 252 14.67 -25.54 -15.26
CA GLN A 252 13.67 -26.26 -14.48
C GLN A 252 13.32 -25.46 -13.23
N THR A 253 12.03 -25.36 -12.92
CA THR A 253 11.61 -24.78 -11.66
C THR A 253 11.93 -25.70 -10.48
N VAL A 254 12.28 -25.12 -9.34
CA VAL A 254 12.44 -25.82 -8.06
C VAL A 254 11.37 -25.33 -7.09
N GLU A 255 10.66 -26.27 -6.45
CA GLU A 255 9.67 -25.95 -5.42
C GLU A 255 10.35 -25.45 -4.14
N ASN A 256 9.81 -24.41 -3.53
CA ASN A 256 10.22 -23.96 -2.20
C ASN A 256 9.28 -24.50 -1.10
N ASP A 257 9.61 -24.23 0.17
CA ASP A 257 8.82 -24.69 1.33
C ASP A 257 7.36 -24.18 1.37
N PHE A 258 7.00 -23.24 0.50
CA PHE A 258 5.65 -22.69 0.39
C PHE A 258 4.87 -23.24 -0.83
N GLY A 259 5.41 -24.25 -1.51
CA GLY A 259 4.78 -24.83 -2.71
C GLY A 259 4.84 -23.93 -3.94
N ILE A 260 5.79 -22.98 -3.97
CA ILE A 260 6.00 -22.08 -5.12
C ILE A 260 7.18 -22.59 -5.93
N HIS A 261 6.96 -22.75 -7.23
CA HIS A 261 7.97 -23.20 -8.19
C HIS A 261 8.77 -22.02 -8.72
N LEU A 262 10.09 -22.02 -8.48
CA LEU A 262 10.98 -20.89 -8.77
C LEU A 262 11.98 -21.25 -9.87
N ALA A 263 12.20 -20.33 -10.82
CA ALA A 263 13.33 -20.37 -11.74
C ALA A 263 14.03 -19.01 -11.78
N ASP A 264 15.34 -19.01 -11.54
CA ASP A 264 16.17 -17.81 -11.57
C ASP A 264 16.88 -17.71 -12.92
N LEU A 265 16.49 -16.74 -13.74
CA LEU A 265 17.06 -16.52 -15.05
C LEU A 265 18.24 -15.54 -14.92
N ALA A 266 19.42 -15.99 -15.36
CA ALA A 266 20.69 -15.28 -15.22
C ALA A 266 20.82 -14.09 -16.18
N VAL A 267 19.97 -13.09 -16.00
CA VAL A 267 19.88 -11.89 -16.88
C VAL A 267 20.59 -10.67 -16.31
N SER A 268 21.27 -10.81 -15.17
CA SER A 268 21.92 -9.70 -14.46
C SER A 268 23.08 -9.06 -15.25
N GLY A 269 23.70 -9.81 -16.18
CA GLY A 269 24.78 -9.35 -17.05
C GLY A 269 24.33 -8.79 -18.40
N LEU A 270 23.02 -8.74 -18.68
CA LEU A 270 22.53 -8.24 -19.96
C LEU A 270 22.75 -6.73 -20.11
N PRO A 271 23.21 -6.25 -21.28
CA PRO A 271 23.22 -4.83 -21.58
C PRO A 271 21.85 -4.17 -21.35
N LYS A 272 21.86 -2.89 -20.96
CA LYS A 272 20.63 -2.11 -20.86
C LYS A 272 19.96 -2.03 -22.24
N GLY A 273 18.66 -2.28 -22.28
CA GLY A 273 17.83 -2.35 -23.48
C GLY A 273 17.71 -3.75 -24.08
N SER A 274 18.45 -4.75 -23.59
CA SER A 274 18.30 -6.14 -24.05
C SER A 274 16.93 -6.71 -23.66
N THR A 275 16.32 -7.45 -24.57
CA THR A 275 15.05 -8.15 -24.34
C THR A 275 15.32 -9.60 -23.97
N LEU A 276 14.79 -10.02 -22.82
CA LEU A 276 14.63 -11.43 -22.48
C LEU A 276 13.23 -11.86 -22.93
N THR A 277 13.16 -12.94 -23.70
CA THR A 277 11.90 -13.60 -24.09
C THR A 277 11.85 -14.99 -23.48
N PHE A 278 10.69 -15.40 -22.97
CA PHE A 278 10.51 -16.71 -22.37
C PHE A 278 9.08 -17.24 -22.51
N THR A 279 8.94 -18.56 -22.47
CA THR A 279 7.67 -19.29 -22.41
C THR A 279 7.81 -20.50 -21.47
N PHE A 280 6.72 -21.24 -21.26
CA PHE A 280 6.68 -22.36 -20.32
C PHE A 280 6.28 -23.65 -21.02
N PHE A 281 7.00 -24.73 -20.71
CA PHE A 281 6.54 -26.09 -20.91
C PHE A 281 6.04 -26.64 -19.58
N TRP A 282 4.84 -27.24 -19.58
CA TRP A 282 4.17 -27.76 -18.40
C TRP A 282 4.25 -29.29 -18.36
N PRO A 283 5.20 -29.90 -17.62
CA PRO A 283 5.41 -31.34 -17.67
C PRO A 283 4.20 -32.17 -17.23
N GLY A 284 3.35 -31.61 -16.35
CA GLY A 284 2.13 -32.29 -15.88
C GLY A 284 1.04 -32.42 -16.96
N ALA A 285 0.96 -31.46 -17.88
CA ALA A 285 0.00 -31.47 -18.99
C ALA A 285 0.62 -31.95 -20.31
N GLY A 286 1.95 -31.88 -20.43
CA GLY A 286 2.68 -32.27 -21.63
C GLY A 286 2.56 -31.27 -22.78
N ASP A 287 2.21 -30.02 -22.48
CA ASP A 287 1.99 -28.95 -23.45
C ASP A 287 2.79 -27.67 -23.12
N TRP A 288 2.79 -26.78 -24.10
CA TRP A 288 3.40 -25.46 -24.00
C TRP A 288 2.33 -24.42 -23.63
N GLU A 289 2.75 -23.35 -22.96
CA GLU A 289 1.91 -22.18 -22.71
C GLU A 289 1.41 -21.53 -24.01
N ASN A 290 2.12 -21.74 -25.13
CA ASN A 290 1.81 -21.21 -26.47
C ASN A 290 1.77 -19.67 -26.54
N VAL A 291 2.38 -19.00 -25.57
CA VAL A 291 2.53 -17.54 -25.50
C VAL A 291 3.95 -17.22 -25.06
N ASP A 292 4.57 -16.26 -25.75
CA ASP A 292 5.86 -15.68 -25.35
C ASP A 292 5.64 -14.47 -24.45
N PHE A 293 6.40 -14.39 -23.37
CA PHE A 293 6.50 -13.23 -22.50
C PHE A 293 7.84 -12.55 -22.69
N SER A 294 7.90 -11.24 -22.47
CA SER A 294 9.15 -10.47 -22.57
C SER A 294 9.37 -9.52 -21.41
N VAL A 295 10.64 -9.34 -21.06
CA VAL A 295 11.11 -8.38 -20.06
C VAL A 295 12.36 -7.69 -20.61
N ILE A 296 12.44 -6.37 -20.48
CA ILE A 296 13.57 -5.57 -20.94
C ILE A 296 14.55 -5.33 -19.79
N SER A 297 15.85 -5.53 -20.01
CA SER A 297 16.89 -5.13 -19.06
C SER A 297 16.97 -3.61 -19.00
N GLY A 298 16.71 -3.01 -17.85
CA GLY A 298 16.71 -1.57 -17.69
C GLY A 298 15.94 -1.11 -16.46
N ASP A 299 16.16 0.14 -16.08
CA ASP A 299 15.37 0.77 -15.03
C ASP A 299 13.93 0.92 -15.52
N GLN A 300 12.94 0.68 -14.66
CA GLN A 300 11.58 1.15 -14.92
C GLN A 300 11.67 2.66 -15.15
N ASP A 301 11.08 3.18 -16.23
CA ASP A 301 10.99 4.62 -16.50
C ASP A 301 10.44 5.33 -15.26
N SER A 302 11.36 5.92 -14.50
CA SER A 302 11.08 6.53 -13.21
C SER A 302 11.85 7.83 -13.11
N GLN A 303 11.67 8.69 -14.12
CA GLN A 303 11.84 10.14 -14.03
C GLN A 303 11.47 10.78 -15.37
N GLN A 304 10.22 11.19 -15.55
CA GLN A 304 10.00 12.50 -16.17
C GLN A 304 10.09 13.51 -15.04
N THR A 305 11.22 14.22 -15.01
CA THR A 305 11.35 15.49 -14.34
C THR A 305 10.28 16.43 -14.91
N PHE A 306 9.30 16.80 -14.10
CA PHE A 306 8.40 17.89 -14.48
C PHE A 306 9.23 19.18 -14.58
N PRO A 307 9.15 19.94 -15.68
CA PRO A 307 9.65 21.31 -15.68
C PRO A 307 8.85 22.12 -14.65
N ARG A 308 9.57 23.06 -14.02
CA ARG A 308 9.09 23.95 -12.95
C ARG A 308 7.84 24.72 -13.32
#